data_AF-E6VR06-F1
#
_entry.id   AF-E6VR06-F1
#
_cell.length_a   1.000
_cell.length_b   1.000
_cell.length_c   1.000
_cell.angle_alpha   90.00
_cell.angle_beta   90.00
_cell.angle_gamma   90.00
#
_symmetry.space_group_name_H-M   'P 1'
#
loop_
_entity.id
_entity.type
_entity.pdbx_description
1 polymer ?
#
loop_
_entity_poly.entity_id
_entity_poly.type
_entity_poly.pdbx_seq_one_letter_code
_entity_poly.pdbx_strand_id
1 'polypeptide(L)'
;MIIDKKIKSLDELIEVVAEFRKQGRKVVHCHGVFDLLHIGHIRYFRQAAQWGDVLVVTVSPDRFVDKGSHRPAFTEVLRAEAVASQDVVDFVAINQWPTAEELLRKLRPDVYVKGSDFKSIDSDPTGKLRLEAEVCEEIGAELRLTQEIVFSSTNLINRFMSAFPDEVKEYLEIFRSRYTIGDIEEILDRMKSLEVTVVGDTILDDYHYCNPLGASSKEPVMAFSHLDSDMFAGGVLAVANHLSNLVKQVHLFTVLGETDTREDMIRESLNANVTPFFEYQKNAPTIRKRRYIEGYSMTKLFEIYHMDDSGLDRQADERLRAKLMERAMKTDLVVAADFGHGAISPLCREELVKVPFLAVNTQANAGNRGFHTISSYGRCDFISLAEPELRLDTRDKQTGVIPLTDMVRTRMGASMVAVTRGKKGSYVQTVDGLGVLVPAFASKVVDKIGSGDAFFSVAALAACLKVRPELVAFLGNVVGAIAVGIVGNKMPVTRDAIMKHVTSLLK
;
A
#
# COMPACT_ATOMS: atom_id res chain seq x y z
N MET A 1 40.58 -16.13 -9.09
CA MET A 1 39.78 -17.35 -9.38
C MET A 1 39.61 -17.49 -10.89
N ILE A 2 39.18 -18.65 -11.41
CA ILE A 2 38.93 -18.85 -12.87
C ILE A 2 37.91 -17.83 -13.41
N ILE A 3 36.99 -17.37 -12.56
CA ILE A 3 35.92 -16.41 -12.86
C ILE A 3 36.48 -15.01 -13.21
N ASP A 4 37.46 -14.50 -12.46
CA ASP A 4 38.06 -13.17 -12.71
C ASP A 4 38.71 -13.06 -14.09
N LYS A 5 39.10 -14.20 -14.70
CA LYS A 5 39.66 -14.22 -16.06
C LYS A 5 38.60 -14.07 -17.15
N LYS A 6 37.35 -14.45 -16.87
CA LYS A 6 36.21 -14.35 -17.79
C LYS A 6 35.60 -12.94 -17.82
N ILE A 7 35.67 -12.22 -16.70
CA ILE A 7 35.17 -10.84 -16.62
C ILE A 7 36.21 -9.91 -17.24
N LYS A 8 35.79 -9.15 -18.26
CA LYS A 8 36.63 -8.20 -19.02
C LYS A 8 36.04 -6.81 -18.95
N SER A 9 36.90 -5.81 -19.05
CA SER A 9 36.43 -4.47 -19.44
C SER A 9 35.85 -4.52 -20.86
N LEU A 10 35.03 -3.54 -21.21
CA LEU A 10 34.38 -3.53 -22.51
C LEU A 10 35.40 -3.45 -23.67
N ASP A 11 36.45 -2.65 -23.51
CA ASP A 11 37.49 -2.48 -24.52
C ASP A 11 38.30 -3.79 -24.71
N GLU A 12 38.70 -4.44 -23.62
CA GLU A 12 39.35 -5.76 -23.68
C GLU A 12 38.44 -6.81 -24.33
N LEU A 13 37.14 -6.79 -24.03
CA LEU A 13 36.19 -7.73 -24.61
C LEU A 13 36.09 -7.55 -26.14
N ILE A 14 36.07 -6.31 -26.62
CA ILE A 14 36.04 -5.99 -28.05
C ILE A 14 37.30 -6.53 -28.74
N GLU A 15 38.47 -6.34 -28.15
CA GLU A 15 39.73 -6.88 -28.69
C GLU A 15 39.74 -8.41 -28.73
N VAL A 16 39.30 -9.05 -27.65
CA VAL A 16 39.21 -10.52 -27.55
C VAL A 16 38.26 -11.10 -28.60
N VAL A 17 37.09 -10.48 -28.79
CA VAL A 17 36.13 -10.91 -29.80
C VAL A 17 36.69 -10.72 -31.22
N ALA A 18 37.33 -9.58 -31.50
CA ALA A 18 37.95 -9.34 -32.80
C ALA A 18 39.03 -10.39 -33.12
N GLU A 19 39.81 -10.82 -32.13
CA GLU A 19 40.83 -11.85 -32.31
C GLU A 19 40.22 -13.23 -32.61
N PHE A 20 39.17 -13.65 -31.89
CA PHE A 20 38.49 -14.91 -32.19
C PHE A 20 37.86 -14.92 -33.58
N ARG A 21 37.28 -13.80 -34.01
CA ARG A 21 36.73 -13.68 -35.36
C ARG A 21 37.81 -13.75 -36.44
N LYS A 22 38.99 -13.15 -36.22
CA LYS A 22 40.16 -13.32 -37.12
C LYS A 22 40.62 -14.77 -37.23
N GLN A 23 40.47 -15.55 -36.16
CA GLN A 23 40.75 -16.99 -36.13
C GLN A 23 39.64 -17.84 -36.77
N GLY A 24 38.59 -17.22 -37.31
CA GLY A 24 37.46 -17.91 -37.92
C GLY A 24 36.52 -18.58 -36.92
N ARG A 25 36.62 -18.27 -35.63
CA ARG A 25 35.70 -18.77 -34.60
C ARG A 25 34.43 -17.94 -34.58
N LYS A 26 33.29 -18.60 -34.53
CA LYS A 26 31.96 -17.98 -34.53
C LYS A 26 31.62 -17.46 -33.13
N VAL A 27 31.45 -16.16 -32.97
CA VAL A 27 31.16 -15.52 -31.69
C VAL A 27 29.66 -15.31 -31.50
N VAL A 28 29.14 -15.81 -30.38
CA VAL A 28 27.75 -15.65 -29.94
C VAL A 28 27.67 -14.61 -28.84
N HIS A 29 26.70 -13.71 -28.91
CA HIS A 29 26.48 -12.66 -27.92
C HIS A 29 25.08 -12.73 -27.30
N CYS A 30 25.03 -12.67 -25.97
CA CYS A 30 23.81 -12.48 -25.19
C CYS A 30 23.88 -11.16 -24.41
N HIS A 31 22.76 -10.45 -24.29
CA HIS A 31 22.68 -9.21 -23.49
C HIS A 31 21.42 -9.17 -22.64
N GLY A 32 21.55 -8.69 -21.40
CA GLY A 32 20.40 -8.51 -20.52
C GLY A 32 20.75 -8.04 -19.11
N VAL A 33 19.71 -7.87 -18.29
CA VAL A 33 19.86 -7.51 -16.88
C VAL A 33 20.35 -8.70 -16.06
N PHE A 34 19.80 -9.90 -16.30
CA PHE A 34 20.14 -11.11 -15.52
C PHE A 34 20.08 -10.89 -14.00
N ASP A 35 18.99 -10.27 -13.54
CA ASP A 35 18.82 -9.82 -12.15
C ASP A 35 19.05 -10.96 -11.14
N LEU A 36 18.27 -12.03 -11.23
CA LEU A 36 18.45 -13.24 -10.44
C LEU A 36 18.62 -14.44 -11.37
N LEU A 37 19.77 -15.10 -11.30
CA LEU A 37 20.07 -16.25 -12.14
C LEU A 37 19.22 -17.45 -11.71
N HIS A 38 18.58 -18.11 -12.68
CA HIS A 38 17.70 -19.27 -12.46
C HIS A 38 17.78 -20.22 -13.66
N ILE A 39 17.12 -21.38 -13.56
CA ILE A 39 17.20 -22.45 -14.56
C ILE A 39 16.89 -21.98 -15.99
N GLY A 40 15.96 -21.04 -16.17
CA GLY A 40 15.68 -20.40 -17.47
C GLY A 40 16.92 -19.75 -18.10
N HIS A 41 17.69 -18.94 -17.35
CA HIS A 41 18.94 -18.33 -17.85
C HIS A 41 20.01 -19.38 -18.15
N ILE A 42 20.13 -20.42 -17.32
CA ILE A 42 21.10 -21.51 -17.53
C ILE A 42 20.81 -22.24 -18.86
N ARG A 43 19.55 -22.56 -19.13
CA ARG A 43 19.14 -23.18 -20.40
C ARG A 43 19.30 -22.24 -21.58
N TYR A 44 18.97 -20.96 -21.40
CA TYR A 44 19.18 -19.91 -22.40
C TYR A 44 20.66 -19.82 -22.83
N PHE A 45 21.61 -19.74 -21.88
CA PHE A 45 23.03 -19.71 -22.20
C PHE A 45 23.52 -21.00 -22.85
N ARG A 46 23.04 -22.17 -22.38
CA ARG A 46 23.40 -23.47 -22.98
C ARG A 46 22.92 -23.61 -24.42
N GLN A 47 21.73 -23.09 -24.74
CA GLN A 47 21.23 -23.09 -26.11
C GLN A 47 21.98 -22.07 -26.97
N ALA A 48 22.26 -20.88 -26.45
CA ALA A 48 23.06 -19.88 -27.16
C ALA A 48 24.46 -20.40 -27.53
N ALA A 49 25.13 -21.09 -26.61
CA ALA A 49 26.44 -21.68 -26.83
C ALA A 49 26.48 -22.73 -27.95
N GLN A 50 25.35 -23.32 -28.36
CA GLN A 50 25.29 -24.27 -29.49
C GLN A 50 25.39 -23.60 -30.86
N TRP A 51 25.33 -22.26 -30.92
CA TRP A 51 25.27 -21.51 -32.18
C TRP A 51 26.58 -20.85 -32.58
N GLY A 52 27.66 -21.10 -31.84
CA GLY A 52 29.02 -20.70 -32.19
C GLY A 52 30.06 -21.34 -31.27
N ASP A 53 31.29 -20.85 -31.35
CA ASP A 53 32.47 -21.40 -30.68
C ASP A 53 32.85 -20.64 -29.39
N VAL A 54 32.36 -19.40 -29.24
CA VAL A 54 32.65 -18.53 -28.10
C VAL A 54 31.36 -17.83 -27.68
N LEU A 55 30.93 -18.00 -26.43
CA LEU A 55 29.78 -17.29 -25.85
C LEU A 55 30.22 -16.10 -25.01
N VAL A 56 29.83 -14.92 -25.44
CA VAL A 56 30.02 -13.65 -24.74
C VAL A 56 28.70 -13.18 -24.17
N VAL A 57 28.67 -12.83 -22.88
CA VAL A 57 27.48 -12.29 -22.24
C VAL A 57 27.75 -10.89 -21.70
N THR A 58 26.83 -9.96 -21.88
CA THR A 58 26.97 -8.61 -21.33
C THR A 58 25.81 -8.23 -20.44
N VAL A 59 26.12 -7.57 -19.33
CA VAL A 59 25.19 -7.22 -18.26
C VAL A 59 24.81 -5.75 -18.34
N SER A 60 23.52 -5.42 -18.30
CA SER A 60 23.05 -4.02 -18.27
C SER A 60 23.46 -3.35 -16.95
N PRO A 61 23.95 -2.11 -16.96
CA PRO A 61 24.46 -1.45 -15.76
C PRO A 61 23.34 -0.95 -14.84
N ASP A 62 23.59 -0.93 -13.53
CA ASP A 62 22.57 -0.64 -12.49
C ASP A 62 21.86 0.70 -12.74
N ARG A 63 22.60 1.73 -13.17
CA ARG A 63 22.08 3.07 -13.44
C ARG A 63 21.02 3.15 -14.54
N PHE A 64 20.89 2.12 -15.38
CA PHE A 64 19.91 2.06 -16.47
C PHE A 64 18.85 0.96 -16.28
N VAL A 65 18.81 0.33 -15.10
CA VAL A 65 17.86 -0.73 -14.78
C VAL A 65 16.87 -0.23 -13.73
N ASP A 66 15.61 0.00 -14.14
CA ASP A 66 14.49 0.18 -13.21
C ASP A 66 13.54 -1.02 -13.31
N LYS A 67 13.55 -1.84 -12.26
CA LYS A 67 12.65 -3.00 -12.11
C LYS A 67 11.69 -2.80 -10.92
N GLY A 68 11.54 -1.59 -10.40
CA GLY A 68 10.74 -1.27 -9.21
C GLY A 68 11.57 -1.17 -7.92
N SER A 69 10.90 -0.85 -6.81
CA SER A 69 11.59 -0.54 -5.53
C SER A 69 12.48 -1.69 -5.06
N HIS A 70 13.75 -1.39 -4.79
CA HIS A 70 14.79 -2.34 -4.35
C HIS A 70 15.20 -3.39 -5.42
N ARG A 71 15.05 -3.08 -6.73
CA ARG A 71 15.57 -3.92 -7.82
C ARG A 71 16.42 -3.11 -8.81
N PRO A 72 17.49 -3.68 -9.41
CA PRO A 72 17.90 -5.10 -9.35
C PRO A 72 18.35 -5.55 -7.95
N ALA A 73 18.11 -6.83 -7.63
CA ALA A 73 18.38 -7.43 -6.33
C ALA A 73 19.89 -7.55 -6.05
N PHE A 74 20.69 -7.70 -7.11
CA PHE A 74 22.14 -7.75 -7.06
C PHE A 74 22.74 -6.65 -7.92
N THR A 75 23.87 -6.10 -7.46
CA THR A 75 24.63 -5.08 -8.21
C THR A 75 25.13 -5.65 -9.55
N GLU A 76 25.42 -4.79 -10.51
CA GLU A 76 25.97 -5.17 -11.82
C GLU A 76 27.22 -6.05 -11.74
N VAL A 77 28.06 -5.83 -10.72
CA VAL A 77 29.27 -6.62 -10.45
C VAL A 77 28.89 -8.05 -10.03
N LEU A 78 27.98 -8.20 -9.06
CA LEU A 78 27.53 -9.51 -8.58
C LEU A 78 26.77 -10.28 -9.68
N ARG A 79 26.00 -9.57 -10.52
CA ARG A 79 25.33 -10.15 -11.69
C ARG A 79 26.34 -10.65 -12.71
N ALA A 80 27.41 -9.88 -12.98
CA ALA A 80 28.48 -10.31 -13.87
C ALA A 80 29.23 -11.54 -13.34
N GLU A 81 29.50 -11.60 -12.04
CA GLU A 81 30.09 -12.78 -11.39
C GLU A 81 29.19 -14.03 -11.52
N ALA A 82 27.89 -13.87 -11.28
CA ALA A 82 26.93 -14.96 -11.41
C ALA A 82 26.87 -15.49 -12.85
N VAL A 83 26.90 -14.62 -13.85
CA VAL A 83 26.94 -15.02 -15.27
C VAL A 83 28.27 -15.68 -15.62
N ALA A 84 29.40 -15.13 -15.15
CA ALA A 84 30.74 -15.67 -15.41
C ALA A 84 30.95 -17.06 -14.75
N SER A 85 30.21 -17.36 -13.69
CA SER A 85 30.23 -18.68 -13.05
C SER A 85 29.65 -19.81 -13.92
N GLN A 86 28.93 -19.47 -15.00
CA GLN A 86 28.36 -20.47 -15.90
C GLN A 86 29.46 -21.14 -16.73
N ASP A 87 29.36 -22.47 -16.84
CA ASP A 87 30.30 -23.33 -17.56
C ASP A 87 30.41 -22.95 -19.04
N VAL A 88 29.27 -22.68 -19.68
CA VAL A 88 29.17 -22.36 -21.11
C VAL A 88 29.50 -20.91 -21.48
N VAL A 89 29.71 -20.02 -20.51
CA VAL A 89 30.01 -18.60 -20.78
C VAL A 89 31.52 -18.39 -20.80
N ASP A 90 32.07 -17.92 -21.92
CA ASP A 90 33.51 -17.70 -22.06
C ASP A 90 33.94 -16.34 -21.51
N PHE A 91 33.19 -15.28 -21.82
CA PHE A 91 33.50 -13.92 -21.39
C PHE A 91 32.27 -13.14 -20.94
N VAL A 92 32.48 -12.25 -19.97
CA VAL A 92 31.46 -11.35 -19.44
C VAL A 92 31.97 -9.92 -19.37
N ALA A 93 31.15 -8.94 -19.75
CA ALA A 93 31.43 -7.53 -19.50
C ALA A 93 30.17 -6.77 -19.05
N ILE A 94 30.36 -5.68 -18.33
CA ILE A 94 29.29 -4.74 -17.98
C ILE A 94 29.15 -3.74 -19.13
N ASN A 95 27.92 -3.57 -19.62
CA ASN A 95 27.62 -2.63 -20.68
C ASN A 95 27.72 -1.18 -20.18
N GLN A 96 28.09 -0.25 -21.05
CA GLN A 96 28.15 1.17 -20.69
C GLN A 96 26.94 1.99 -21.12
N TRP A 97 26.12 1.46 -22.04
CA TRP A 97 24.94 2.12 -22.60
C TRP A 97 23.62 1.62 -21.99
N PRO A 98 22.50 2.36 -22.15
CA PRO A 98 21.19 1.96 -21.65
C PRO A 98 20.62 0.73 -22.37
N THR A 99 21.07 0.50 -23.60
CA THR A 99 20.57 -0.53 -24.52
C THR A 99 21.76 -1.17 -25.28
N ALA A 100 21.51 -2.19 -26.10
CA ALA A 100 22.55 -3.06 -26.67
C ALA A 100 23.11 -2.59 -28.03
N GLU A 101 22.48 -1.65 -28.70
CA GLU A 101 22.75 -1.24 -30.09
C GLU A 101 24.20 -0.77 -30.28
N GLU A 102 24.65 0.17 -29.45
CA GLU A 102 26.03 0.68 -29.51
C GLU A 102 27.07 -0.39 -29.21
N LEU A 103 26.74 -1.30 -28.29
CA LEU A 103 27.58 -2.44 -27.97
C LEU A 103 27.68 -3.41 -29.16
N LEU A 104 26.57 -3.72 -29.83
CA LEU A 104 26.53 -4.61 -30.99
C LEU A 104 27.38 -4.07 -32.13
N ARG A 105 27.31 -2.76 -32.43
CA ARG A 105 28.13 -2.11 -33.48
C ARG A 105 29.63 -2.24 -33.22
N LYS A 106 30.04 -2.18 -31.95
CA LYS A 106 31.46 -2.31 -31.55
C LYS A 106 31.92 -3.75 -31.45
N LEU A 107 31.12 -4.61 -30.84
CA LEU A 107 31.46 -6.02 -30.60
C LEU A 107 31.43 -6.85 -31.89
N ARG A 108 30.50 -6.53 -32.80
CA ARG A 108 30.26 -7.23 -34.08
C ARG A 108 30.27 -8.76 -33.92
N PRO A 109 29.37 -9.35 -33.11
CA PRO A 109 29.27 -10.81 -33.01
C PRO A 109 28.77 -11.42 -34.33
N ASP A 110 28.93 -12.73 -34.50
CA ASP A 110 28.39 -13.44 -35.66
C ASP A 110 26.94 -13.89 -35.40
N VAL A 111 26.58 -14.13 -34.13
CA VAL A 111 25.21 -14.43 -33.69
C VAL A 111 24.84 -13.57 -32.50
N TYR A 112 23.69 -12.90 -32.55
CA TYR A 112 23.09 -12.24 -31.40
C TYR A 112 21.86 -13.00 -30.92
N VAL A 113 21.78 -13.31 -29.63
CA VAL A 113 20.79 -14.23 -29.08
C VAL A 113 19.89 -13.53 -28.07
N LYS A 114 18.57 -13.69 -28.25
CA LYS A 114 17.55 -13.18 -27.32
C LYS A 114 16.69 -14.29 -26.73
N GLY A 115 16.29 -14.07 -25.48
CA GLY A 115 15.39 -14.96 -24.74
C GLY A 115 13.94 -14.91 -25.25
N SER A 116 13.15 -15.92 -24.92
CA SER A 116 11.74 -16.10 -25.33
C SER A 116 10.73 -15.16 -24.64
N ASP A 117 11.17 -14.10 -23.96
CA ASP A 117 10.27 -13.05 -23.46
C ASP A 117 9.49 -12.36 -24.61
N PHE A 118 9.91 -12.57 -25.86
CA PHE A 118 9.30 -12.07 -27.09
C PHE A 118 8.89 -13.24 -27.98
N LYS A 119 7.58 -13.41 -28.24
CA LYS A 119 7.04 -14.47 -29.11
C LYS A 119 7.25 -14.19 -30.61
N SER A 120 7.48 -12.93 -30.97
CA SER A 120 7.83 -12.41 -32.30
C SER A 120 8.40 -10.99 -32.19
N ILE A 121 9.09 -10.51 -33.23
CA ILE A 121 9.55 -9.10 -33.34
C ILE A 121 8.37 -8.12 -33.20
N ASP A 122 7.18 -8.51 -33.68
CA ASP A 122 5.95 -7.70 -33.60
C ASP A 122 5.28 -7.70 -32.22
N SER A 123 5.75 -8.53 -31.29
CA SER A 123 5.16 -8.68 -29.94
C SER A 123 5.87 -7.87 -28.85
N ASP A 124 6.86 -7.02 -29.19
CA ASP A 124 7.58 -6.17 -28.25
C ASP A 124 6.87 -4.82 -28.01
N PRO A 125 6.25 -4.59 -26.84
CA PRO A 125 5.60 -3.31 -26.51
C PRO A 125 6.59 -2.15 -26.31
N THR A 126 7.90 -2.41 -26.27
CA THR A 126 8.95 -1.39 -26.08
C THR A 126 9.65 -0.95 -27.36
N GLY A 127 9.48 -1.67 -28.47
CA GLY A 127 10.11 -1.39 -29.76
C GLY A 127 11.64 -1.59 -29.82
N LYS A 128 12.27 -2.03 -28.73
CA LYS A 128 13.73 -2.17 -28.61
C LYS A 128 14.26 -3.35 -29.42
N LEU A 129 13.48 -4.43 -29.53
CA LEU A 129 13.88 -5.61 -30.29
C LEU A 129 14.01 -5.32 -31.80
N ARG A 130 13.19 -4.39 -32.33
CA ARG A 130 13.28 -3.95 -33.73
C ARG A 130 14.59 -3.20 -33.99
N LEU A 131 14.98 -2.29 -33.10
CA LEU A 131 16.23 -1.55 -33.21
C LEU A 131 17.45 -2.49 -33.15
N GLU A 132 17.43 -3.48 -32.26
CA GLU A 132 18.51 -4.46 -32.18
C GLU A 132 18.59 -5.35 -33.42
N ALA A 133 17.44 -5.71 -34.03
CA ALA A 133 17.40 -6.46 -35.28
C ALA A 133 17.98 -5.65 -36.46
N GLU A 134 17.63 -4.36 -36.58
CA GLU A 134 18.20 -3.45 -37.58
C GLU A 134 19.73 -3.36 -37.45
N VAL A 135 20.25 -3.28 -36.23
CA VAL A 135 21.70 -3.27 -35.99
C VAL A 135 22.34 -4.61 -36.35
N CYS A 136 21.67 -5.74 -36.11
CA CYS A 136 22.18 -7.05 -36.53
C CYS A 136 22.32 -7.13 -38.06
N GLU A 137 21.34 -6.62 -38.81
CA GLU A 137 21.41 -6.51 -40.27
C GLU A 137 22.55 -5.58 -40.72
N GLU A 138 22.70 -4.42 -40.06
CA GLU A 138 23.78 -3.45 -40.32
C GLU A 138 25.18 -4.08 -40.23
N ILE A 139 25.41 -4.90 -39.20
CA ILE A 139 26.73 -5.47 -38.91
C ILE A 139 26.97 -6.84 -39.56
N GLY A 140 25.92 -7.45 -40.12
CA GLY A 140 25.93 -8.80 -40.71
C GLY A 140 25.85 -9.93 -39.68
N ALA A 141 25.26 -9.69 -38.51
CA ALA A 141 25.07 -10.70 -37.46
C ALA A 141 23.73 -11.43 -37.61
N GLU A 142 23.69 -12.71 -37.28
CA GLU A 142 22.46 -13.51 -37.26
C GLU A 142 21.71 -13.32 -35.93
N LEU A 143 20.50 -12.76 -35.95
CA LEU A 143 19.63 -12.71 -34.77
C LEU A 143 18.92 -14.05 -34.56
N ARG A 144 19.08 -14.67 -33.38
CA ARG A 144 18.39 -15.91 -32.99
C ARG A 144 17.58 -15.77 -31.71
N LEU A 145 16.40 -16.38 -31.70
CA LEU A 145 15.53 -16.47 -30.52
C LEU A 145 15.59 -17.88 -29.92
N THR A 146 15.76 -17.98 -28.61
CA THR A 146 15.71 -19.27 -27.91
C THR A 146 14.27 -19.76 -27.74
N GLN A 147 14.05 -21.08 -27.79
CA GLN A 147 12.73 -21.70 -27.60
C GLN A 147 12.48 -22.15 -26.14
N GLU A 148 13.46 -21.97 -25.25
CA GLU A 148 13.35 -22.36 -23.84
C GLU A 148 12.40 -21.45 -23.07
N ILE A 149 11.73 -21.99 -22.04
CA ILE A 149 10.87 -21.21 -21.14
C ILE A 149 11.76 -20.26 -20.33
N VAL A 150 11.73 -18.97 -20.66
CA VAL A 150 12.32 -17.94 -19.81
C VAL A 150 11.27 -17.59 -18.76
N PHE A 151 11.55 -17.99 -17.52
CA PHE A 151 10.85 -17.39 -16.39
C PHE A 151 11.39 -15.97 -16.22
N SER A 152 10.54 -14.95 -16.18
CA SER A 152 11.00 -13.63 -15.73
C SER A 152 11.41 -13.74 -14.25
N SER A 153 12.58 -13.23 -13.88
CA SER A 153 13.02 -13.14 -12.47
C SER A 153 11.96 -12.44 -11.60
N THR A 154 11.21 -11.48 -12.17
CA THR A 154 10.07 -10.84 -11.51
C THR A 154 8.95 -11.82 -11.20
N ASN A 155 8.59 -12.71 -12.13
CA ASN A 155 7.55 -13.71 -11.91
C ASN A 155 8.00 -14.79 -10.92
N LEU A 156 9.27 -15.20 -10.94
CA LEU A 156 9.77 -16.17 -9.95
C LEU A 156 9.83 -15.56 -8.55
N ILE A 157 10.26 -14.30 -8.42
CA ILE A 157 10.25 -13.58 -7.15
C ILE A 157 8.80 -13.40 -6.68
N ASN A 158 7.87 -12.98 -7.55
CA ASN A 158 6.47 -12.83 -7.15
C ASN A 158 5.80 -14.18 -6.83
N ARG A 159 6.19 -15.28 -7.47
CA ARG A 159 5.58 -16.60 -7.26
C ARG A 159 6.17 -17.35 -6.05
N PHE A 160 7.49 -17.33 -5.91
CA PHE A 160 8.24 -18.11 -4.91
C PHE A 160 8.81 -17.29 -3.76
N MET A 161 9.00 -15.98 -3.94
CA MET A 161 9.43 -15.04 -2.88
C MET A 161 8.30 -14.08 -2.46
N SER A 162 7.08 -14.26 -2.95
CA SER A 162 5.92 -13.53 -2.45
C SER A 162 5.80 -13.78 -0.95
N ALA A 163 5.91 -12.70 -0.18
CA ALA A 163 5.65 -12.70 1.26
C ALA A 163 4.18 -13.04 1.61
N PHE A 164 3.31 -13.19 0.62
CA PHE A 164 1.92 -13.53 0.84
C PHE A 164 1.69 -15.03 1.07
N PRO A 165 0.89 -15.40 2.09
CA PRO A 165 0.38 -16.76 2.27
C PRO A 165 -0.39 -17.27 1.05
N ASP A 166 -0.47 -18.59 0.90
CA ASP A 166 -1.13 -19.23 -0.25
C ASP A 166 -2.61 -18.82 -0.37
N GLU A 167 -3.32 -18.65 0.75
CA GLU A 167 -4.70 -18.13 0.79
C GLU A 167 -4.85 -16.78 0.06
N VAL A 168 -3.86 -15.89 0.19
CA VAL A 168 -3.88 -14.58 -0.47
C VAL A 168 -3.62 -14.72 -1.96
N LYS A 169 -2.71 -15.63 -2.36
CA LYS A 169 -2.42 -15.89 -3.77
C LYS A 169 -3.64 -16.46 -4.49
N GLU A 170 -4.27 -17.48 -3.91
CA GLU A 170 -5.49 -18.08 -4.45
C GLU A 170 -6.62 -17.04 -4.58
N TYR A 171 -6.80 -16.20 -3.56
CA TYR A 171 -7.77 -15.11 -3.63
C TYR A 171 -7.44 -14.14 -4.79
N LEU A 172 -6.18 -13.71 -4.93
CA LEU A 172 -5.79 -12.77 -5.98
C LEU A 172 -5.93 -13.38 -7.38
N GLU A 173 -5.67 -14.67 -7.57
CA GLU A 173 -5.90 -15.36 -8.84
C GLU A 173 -7.39 -15.35 -9.22
N ILE A 174 -8.28 -15.67 -8.28
CA ILE A 174 -9.73 -15.60 -8.49
C ILE A 174 -10.16 -14.16 -8.75
N PHE A 175 -9.64 -13.19 -7.99
CA PHE A 175 -9.97 -11.78 -8.15
C PHE A 175 -9.60 -11.25 -9.53
N ARG A 176 -8.40 -11.58 -10.04
CA ARG A 176 -7.94 -11.21 -11.40
C ARG A 176 -8.80 -11.80 -12.52
N SER A 177 -9.45 -12.93 -12.28
CA SER A 177 -10.40 -13.52 -13.24
C SER A 177 -11.73 -12.77 -13.32
N ARG A 178 -12.05 -11.97 -12.30
CA ARG A 178 -13.34 -11.26 -12.15
C ARG A 178 -13.23 -9.77 -12.40
N TYR A 179 -12.09 -9.17 -12.07
CA TYR A 179 -11.88 -7.73 -12.15
C TYR A 179 -10.51 -7.40 -12.75
N THR A 180 -10.48 -6.31 -13.48
CA THR A 180 -9.31 -5.71 -14.11
C THR A 180 -8.84 -4.49 -13.32
N ILE A 181 -7.62 -4.02 -13.61
CA ILE A 181 -7.13 -2.74 -13.06
C ILE A 181 -8.04 -1.58 -13.48
N GLY A 182 -8.60 -1.63 -14.69
CA GLY A 182 -9.51 -0.62 -15.21
C GLY A 182 -10.81 -0.50 -14.40
N ASP A 183 -11.37 -1.62 -13.94
CA ASP A 183 -12.56 -1.61 -13.07
C ASP A 183 -12.29 -0.87 -11.75
N ILE A 184 -11.10 -1.04 -11.19
CA ILE A 184 -10.68 -0.33 -9.98
C ILE A 184 -10.46 1.15 -10.25
N GLU A 185 -9.83 1.48 -11.37
CA GLU A 185 -9.58 2.86 -11.78
C GLU A 185 -10.88 3.64 -11.98
N GLU A 186 -11.88 3.04 -12.62
CA GLU A 186 -13.22 3.62 -12.83
C GLU A 186 -13.91 3.94 -11.49
N ILE A 187 -13.81 3.05 -10.51
CA ILE A 187 -14.37 3.28 -9.17
C ILE A 187 -13.70 4.50 -8.53
N LEU A 188 -12.37 4.59 -8.58
CA LEU A 188 -11.63 5.72 -8.03
C LEU A 188 -11.94 7.02 -8.79
N ASP A 189 -12.19 6.96 -10.10
CA ASP A 189 -12.61 8.13 -10.87
C ASP A 189 -14.00 8.63 -10.48
N ARG A 190 -14.95 7.71 -10.24
CA ARG A 190 -16.28 8.06 -9.75
C ARG A 190 -16.26 8.69 -8.35
N MET A 191 -15.29 8.35 -7.50
CA MET A 191 -15.14 8.97 -6.18
C MET A 191 -14.79 10.47 -6.28
N LYS A 192 -14.07 10.89 -7.33
CA LYS A 192 -13.55 12.27 -7.46
C LYS A 192 -14.63 13.34 -7.49
N SER A 193 -15.84 13.02 -7.95
CA SER A 193 -16.93 13.99 -8.02
C SER A 193 -17.68 14.17 -6.71
N LEU A 194 -17.46 13.30 -5.73
CA LEU A 194 -18.22 13.28 -4.48
C LEU A 194 -17.88 14.49 -3.60
N GLU A 195 -18.89 15.03 -2.92
CA GLU A 195 -18.73 15.94 -1.80
C GLU A 195 -19.11 15.22 -0.50
N VAL A 196 -18.23 15.29 0.50
CA VAL A 196 -18.35 14.48 1.72
C VAL A 196 -18.41 15.39 2.95
N THR A 197 -19.38 15.16 3.83
CA THR A 197 -19.40 15.75 5.17
C THR A 197 -18.83 14.74 6.17
N VAL A 198 -17.88 15.15 6.99
CA VAL A 198 -17.21 14.28 7.97
C VAL A 198 -17.39 14.89 9.35
N VAL A 199 -17.80 14.10 10.34
CA VAL A 199 -17.93 14.51 11.73
C VAL A 199 -17.26 13.49 12.65
N GLY A 200 -16.60 13.96 13.72
CA GLY A 200 -15.93 13.06 14.66
C GLY A 200 -15.00 13.78 15.63
N ASP A 201 -14.35 12.98 16.48
CA ASP A 201 -13.44 13.47 17.52
C ASP A 201 -12.07 13.84 16.92
N THR A 202 -11.59 15.05 17.21
CA THR A 202 -10.19 15.44 16.93
C THR A 202 -9.28 14.74 17.94
N ILE A 203 -8.27 14.02 17.45
CA ILE A 203 -7.29 13.33 18.30
C ILE A 203 -5.90 13.70 17.82
N LEU A 204 -5.05 14.20 18.72
CA LEU A 204 -3.64 14.44 18.46
C LEU A 204 -2.83 13.24 18.95
N ASP A 205 -2.17 12.58 18.02
CA ASP A 205 -1.30 11.43 18.27
C ASP A 205 0.11 11.93 18.59
N ASP A 206 0.49 11.94 19.87
CA ASP A 206 1.72 12.55 20.39
C ASP A 206 2.77 11.46 20.72
N TYR A 207 3.79 11.32 19.89
CA TYR A 207 4.78 10.23 19.91
C TYR A 207 6.05 10.72 20.59
N HIS A 208 6.52 10.03 21.63
CA HIS A 208 7.75 10.33 22.37
C HIS A 208 8.71 9.16 22.24
N TYR A 209 9.76 9.33 21.45
CA TYR A 209 10.78 8.31 21.22
C TYR A 209 11.78 8.31 22.36
N CYS A 210 12.04 7.14 22.92
CA CYS A 210 12.80 6.98 24.15
C CYS A 210 13.78 5.81 24.06
N ASN A 211 14.92 5.92 24.75
CA ASN A 211 15.88 4.82 24.91
C ASN A 211 15.92 4.33 26.36
N PRO A 212 15.92 3.00 26.60
CA PRO A 212 16.01 2.45 27.95
C PRO A 212 17.38 2.75 28.58
N LEU A 213 17.36 3.26 29.81
CA LEU A 213 18.56 3.46 30.64
C LEU A 213 18.79 2.30 31.62
N GLY A 214 17.75 1.52 31.90
CA GLY A 214 17.77 0.41 32.86
C GLY A 214 16.86 0.67 34.06
N ALA A 215 17.04 -0.10 35.13
CA ALA A 215 16.25 0.06 36.35
C ALA A 215 16.65 1.34 37.12
N SER A 216 15.66 2.03 37.66
CA SER A 216 15.87 3.17 38.56
C SER A 216 16.50 2.70 39.88
N SER A 217 17.36 3.54 40.46
CA SER A 217 18.04 3.26 41.73
C SER A 217 17.18 3.51 42.97
N LYS A 218 16.01 4.16 42.81
CA LYS A 218 15.13 4.56 43.93
C LYS A 218 13.81 3.80 43.99
N GLU A 219 13.33 3.33 42.84
CA GLU A 219 12.03 2.70 42.66
C GLU A 219 12.18 1.54 41.68
N PRO A 220 11.36 0.48 41.74
CA PRO A 220 11.42 -0.66 40.83
C PRO A 220 10.78 -0.35 39.47
N VAL A 221 11.20 0.76 38.85
CA VAL A 221 10.69 1.25 37.56
C VAL A 221 11.83 1.32 36.55
N MET A 222 11.50 1.08 35.28
CA MET A 222 12.44 1.29 34.18
C MET A 222 12.59 2.79 33.89
N ALA A 223 13.82 3.27 33.88
CA ALA A 223 14.18 4.62 33.47
C ALA A 223 14.45 4.67 31.96
N PHE A 224 14.00 5.75 31.33
CA PHE A 224 14.19 6.01 29.90
C PHE A 224 14.71 7.42 29.69
N SER A 225 15.53 7.60 28.66
CA SER A 225 15.93 8.92 28.15
C SER A 225 15.05 9.30 26.97
N HIS A 226 14.66 10.57 26.88
CA HIS A 226 13.92 11.12 25.74
C HIS A 226 14.90 11.36 24.58
N LEU A 227 14.49 11.00 23.36
CA LEU A 227 15.24 11.25 22.13
C LEU A 227 14.61 12.38 21.34
N ASP A 228 13.37 12.17 20.90
CA ASP A 228 12.65 13.08 20.00
C ASP A 228 11.13 12.90 20.18
N SER A 229 10.36 13.83 19.64
CA SER A 229 8.90 13.78 19.68
C SER A 229 8.26 14.23 18.37
N ASP A 230 7.28 13.47 17.91
CA ASP A 230 6.45 13.80 16.74
C ASP A 230 4.99 13.95 17.16
N MET A 231 4.25 14.84 16.51
CA MET A 231 2.81 14.99 16.74
C MET A 231 2.06 14.90 15.42
N PHE A 232 1.06 14.01 15.36
CA PHE A 232 0.28 13.75 14.16
C PHE A 232 -1.19 14.06 14.37
N ALA A 233 -1.85 14.54 13.31
CA ALA A 233 -3.29 14.73 13.25
C ALA A 233 -3.98 13.36 13.06
N GLY A 234 -4.61 12.88 14.12
CA GLY A 234 -5.34 11.61 14.16
C GLY A 234 -6.85 11.79 14.31
N GLY A 235 -7.55 10.69 14.58
CA GLY A 235 -8.99 10.68 14.71
C GLY A 235 -9.70 11.11 13.43
N VAL A 236 -10.69 11.99 13.54
CA VAL A 236 -11.44 12.51 12.39
C VAL A 236 -10.56 13.27 11.38
N LEU A 237 -9.43 13.86 11.83
CA LEU A 237 -8.52 14.60 10.96
C LEU A 237 -7.85 13.67 9.94
N ALA A 238 -7.42 12.48 10.39
CA ALA A 238 -6.84 11.46 9.51
C ALA A 238 -7.88 10.94 8.51
N VAL A 239 -9.11 10.68 8.96
CA VAL A 239 -10.23 10.28 8.09
C VAL A 239 -10.51 11.34 7.02
N ALA A 240 -10.60 12.63 7.40
CA ALA A 240 -10.80 13.73 6.47
C ALA A 240 -9.68 13.81 5.42
N ASN A 241 -8.42 13.67 5.85
CA ASN A 241 -7.28 13.67 4.94
C ASN A 241 -7.26 12.45 4.00
N HIS A 242 -7.62 11.26 4.45
CA HIS A 242 -7.78 10.10 3.57
C HIS A 242 -8.86 10.32 2.51
N LEU A 243 -10.04 10.80 2.92
CA LEU A 243 -11.15 11.08 2.00
C LEU A 243 -10.78 12.14 0.96
N SER A 244 -10.15 13.22 1.40
CA SER A 244 -9.81 14.38 0.56
C SER A 244 -8.90 14.05 -0.63
N ASN A 245 -8.14 12.95 -0.56
CA ASN A 245 -7.29 12.47 -1.66
C ASN A 245 -8.07 11.78 -2.80
N LEU A 246 -9.36 11.51 -2.58
CA LEU A 246 -10.19 10.72 -3.49
C LEU A 246 -11.47 11.43 -3.93
N VAL A 247 -11.80 12.57 -3.31
CA VAL A 247 -13.08 13.28 -3.51
C VAL A 247 -12.85 14.75 -3.86
N LYS A 248 -13.91 15.41 -4.33
CA LYS A 248 -13.86 16.82 -4.73
C LYS A 248 -13.61 17.72 -3.52
N GLN A 249 -14.42 17.54 -2.48
CA GLN A 249 -14.43 18.40 -1.31
C GLN A 249 -14.82 17.62 -0.06
N VAL A 250 -14.10 17.88 1.04
CA VAL A 250 -14.45 17.40 2.38
C VAL A 250 -14.88 18.59 3.24
N HIS A 251 -15.99 18.45 3.96
CA HIS A 251 -16.45 19.38 5.00
C HIS A 251 -16.28 18.71 6.35
N LEU A 252 -15.31 19.15 7.12
CA LEU A 252 -14.95 18.55 8.39
C LEU A 252 -15.63 19.31 9.53
N PHE A 253 -16.36 18.61 10.38
CA PHE A 253 -16.97 19.12 11.61
C PHE A 253 -16.36 18.41 12.80
N THR A 254 -15.75 19.16 13.71
CA THR A 254 -15.10 18.56 14.88
C THR A 254 -15.00 19.54 16.03
N VAL A 255 -14.51 19.04 17.17
CA VAL A 255 -14.38 19.77 18.42
C VAL A 255 -12.93 19.85 18.82
N LEU A 256 -12.49 21.06 19.18
CA LEU A 256 -11.17 21.34 19.76
C LEU A 256 -11.33 21.76 21.22
N GLY A 257 -10.27 21.66 22.01
CA GLY A 257 -10.28 22.22 23.37
C GLY A 257 -9.96 23.72 23.38
N GLU A 258 -10.55 24.49 24.28
CA GLU A 258 -10.18 25.90 24.50
C GLU A 258 -8.77 26.06 25.10
N THR A 259 -8.29 25.05 25.84
CA THR A 259 -6.92 25.00 26.34
C THR A 259 -6.09 24.11 25.41
N ASP A 260 -4.79 24.40 25.23
CA ASP A 260 -3.90 23.60 24.35
C ASP A 260 -4.55 23.25 22.98
N THR A 261 -5.20 24.21 22.32
CA THR A 261 -6.10 23.99 21.17
C THR A 261 -5.39 23.37 19.97
N ARG A 262 -4.15 23.79 19.70
CA ARG A 262 -3.31 23.36 18.55
C ARG A 262 -3.95 23.59 17.17
N GLU A 263 -4.84 24.58 17.06
CA GLU A 263 -5.58 24.83 15.82
C GLU A 263 -4.67 25.11 14.61
N ASP A 264 -3.59 25.88 14.77
CA ASP A 264 -2.67 26.20 13.67
C ASP A 264 -2.05 24.93 13.07
N MET A 265 -1.52 24.04 13.93
CA MET A 265 -0.97 22.74 13.52
C MET A 265 -2.03 21.86 12.85
N ILE A 266 -3.26 21.87 13.38
CA ILE A 266 -4.37 21.12 12.79
C ILE A 266 -4.67 21.65 11.39
N ARG A 267 -4.81 22.97 11.22
CA ARG A 267 -5.07 23.59 9.92
C ARG A 267 -3.95 23.32 8.92
N GLU A 268 -2.69 23.38 9.35
CA GLU A 268 -1.52 23.05 8.52
C GLU A 268 -1.49 21.57 8.10
N SER A 269 -2.01 20.68 8.94
CA SER A 269 -2.07 19.24 8.65
C SER A 269 -3.18 18.84 7.67
N LEU A 270 -4.18 19.69 7.44
CA LEU A 270 -5.32 19.38 6.59
C LEU A 270 -5.01 19.66 5.11
N ASN A 271 -5.48 18.77 4.23
CA ASN A 271 -5.36 18.97 2.79
C ASN A 271 -6.19 20.17 2.30
N ALA A 272 -5.76 20.77 1.18
CA ALA A 272 -6.32 22.02 0.67
C ALA A 272 -7.83 21.98 0.37
N ASN A 273 -8.38 20.82 0.03
CA ASN A 273 -9.81 20.60 -0.22
C ASN A 273 -10.57 20.07 1.01
N VAL A 274 -10.03 20.23 2.21
CA VAL A 274 -10.74 20.04 3.48
C VAL A 274 -11.14 21.41 4.02
N THR A 275 -12.45 21.63 4.18
CA THR A 275 -12.99 22.84 4.82
C THR A 275 -13.37 22.49 6.27
N PRO A 276 -12.57 22.88 7.27
CA PRO A 276 -12.88 22.60 8.66
C PRO A 276 -13.88 23.60 9.27
N PHE A 277 -14.74 23.08 10.13
CA PHE A 277 -15.57 23.80 11.07
C PHE A 277 -15.27 23.28 12.48
N PHE A 278 -14.81 24.18 13.35
CA PHE A 278 -14.42 23.87 14.71
C PHE A 278 -15.40 24.51 15.70
N GLU A 279 -15.87 23.71 16.66
CA GLU A 279 -16.42 24.21 17.92
C GLU A 279 -15.45 23.90 19.06
N TYR A 280 -15.55 24.66 20.15
CA TYR A 280 -14.56 24.61 21.23
C TYR A 280 -15.20 24.12 22.52
N GLN A 281 -14.58 23.11 23.14
CA GLN A 281 -14.97 22.60 24.44
C GLN A 281 -14.32 23.45 25.54
N LYS A 282 -15.16 23.93 26.45
CA LYS A 282 -14.74 24.83 27.54
C LYS A 282 -13.87 24.12 28.56
N ASN A 283 -12.81 24.81 29.00
CA ASN A 283 -11.89 24.33 30.05
C ASN A 283 -11.23 22.96 29.76
N ALA A 284 -11.24 22.51 28.52
CA ALA A 284 -10.70 21.21 28.10
C ALA A 284 -9.51 21.38 27.15
N PRO A 285 -8.53 20.46 27.15
CA PRO A 285 -7.51 20.39 26.11
C PRO A 285 -8.06 19.74 24.84
N THR A 286 -7.50 20.06 23.67
CA THR A 286 -7.71 19.20 22.49
C THR A 286 -7.18 17.79 22.83
N ILE A 287 -7.98 16.76 22.55
CA ILE A 287 -7.68 15.38 22.96
C ILE A 287 -6.31 14.97 22.43
N ARG A 288 -5.42 14.59 23.33
CA ARG A 288 -4.07 14.11 22.99
C ARG A 288 -3.82 12.74 23.57
N LYS A 289 -3.45 11.80 22.70
CA LYS A 289 -3.03 10.44 23.06
C LYS A 289 -1.51 10.37 22.96
N ARG A 290 -0.83 10.60 24.09
CA ARG A 290 0.64 10.56 24.19
C ARG A 290 1.13 9.13 24.32
N ARG A 291 2.10 8.73 23.51
CA ARG A 291 2.65 7.37 23.46
C ARG A 291 4.15 7.40 23.58
N TYR A 292 4.69 6.63 24.52
CA TYR A 292 6.13 6.47 24.68
C TYR A 292 6.57 5.22 23.91
N ILE A 293 7.55 5.40 23.03
CA ILE A 293 7.98 4.39 22.06
C ILE A 293 9.47 4.14 22.24
N GLU A 294 9.87 2.88 22.31
CA GLU A 294 11.27 2.49 22.36
C GLU A 294 11.93 2.70 20.99
N GLY A 295 13.03 3.47 20.94
CA GLY A 295 13.61 4.01 19.71
C GLY A 295 14.19 3.00 18.74
N TYR A 296 14.64 1.83 19.20
CA TYR A 296 15.24 0.82 18.32
C TYR A 296 14.20 -0.15 17.73
N SER A 297 13.38 -0.75 18.59
CA SER A 297 12.36 -1.75 18.21
C SER A 297 11.03 -1.13 17.78
N MET A 298 10.85 0.18 17.99
CA MET A 298 9.59 0.91 17.78
C MET A 298 8.43 0.35 18.59
N THR A 299 8.73 -0.33 19.70
CA THR A 299 7.72 -0.91 20.59
C THR A 299 7.07 0.17 21.44
N LYS A 300 5.73 0.21 21.47
CA LYS A 300 4.96 1.09 22.36
C LYS A 300 5.05 0.58 23.80
N LEU A 301 5.53 1.43 24.70
CA LEU A 301 5.75 1.12 26.11
C LEU A 301 4.47 1.34 26.92
N PHE A 302 3.92 2.56 26.85
CA PHE A 302 2.67 2.95 27.50
C PHE A 302 2.12 4.22 26.85
N GLU A 303 0.87 4.56 27.17
CA GLU A 303 0.21 5.78 26.68
C GLU A 303 -0.52 6.54 27.80
N ILE A 304 -0.63 7.86 27.62
CA ILE A 304 -1.30 8.79 28.53
C ILE A 304 -2.31 9.61 27.73
N TYR A 305 -3.51 9.74 28.27
CA TYR A 305 -4.60 10.49 27.65
C TYR A 305 -4.68 11.85 28.33
N HIS A 306 -4.54 12.92 27.55
CA HIS A 306 -4.85 14.27 27.97
C HIS A 306 -6.18 14.64 27.31
N MET A 307 -7.27 14.49 28.03
CA MET A 307 -8.62 14.72 27.50
C MET A 307 -9.62 15.05 28.60
N ASP A 308 -10.74 15.63 28.19
CA ASP A 308 -11.97 15.73 28.94
C ASP A 308 -13.10 15.23 28.00
N ASP A 309 -13.75 14.12 28.38
CA ASP A 309 -14.75 13.44 27.57
C ASP A 309 -16.20 13.91 27.85
N SER A 310 -16.37 15.01 28.59
CA SER A 310 -17.69 15.61 28.85
C SER A 310 -18.36 16.19 27.59
N GLY A 311 -17.59 16.51 26.55
CA GLY A 311 -18.08 17.03 25.29
C GLY A 311 -18.51 18.51 25.35
N LEU A 312 -19.18 18.96 24.30
CA LEU A 312 -19.64 20.35 24.17
C LEU A 312 -20.77 20.70 25.14
N ASP A 313 -20.82 21.96 25.56
CA ASP A 313 -22.01 22.50 26.21
C ASP A 313 -23.20 22.57 25.23
N ARG A 314 -24.41 22.68 25.77
CA ARG A 314 -25.64 22.63 24.97
C ARG A 314 -25.68 23.67 23.84
N GLN A 315 -25.14 24.88 24.06
CA GLN A 315 -25.17 25.94 23.06
C GLN A 315 -24.16 25.69 21.95
N ALA A 316 -22.96 25.22 22.29
CA ALA A 316 -21.93 24.85 21.31
C ALA A 316 -22.35 23.63 20.49
N ASP A 317 -22.92 22.61 21.14
CA ASP A 317 -23.47 21.42 20.50
C ASP A 317 -24.60 21.78 19.51
N GLU A 318 -25.52 22.68 19.88
CA GLU A 318 -26.56 23.18 18.98
C GLU A 318 -26.00 23.90 17.75
N ARG A 319 -24.97 24.75 17.92
CA ARG A 319 -24.30 25.42 16.79
C ARG A 319 -23.59 24.42 15.86
N LEU A 320 -22.89 23.43 16.43
CA LEU A 320 -22.23 22.37 15.68
C LEU A 320 -23.26 21.62 14.83
N ARG A 321 -24.32 21.12 15.47
CA ARG A 321 -25.37 20.34 14.83
C ARG A 321 -26.09 21.12 13.73
N ALA A 322 -26.47 22.37 14.00
CA ALA A 322 -27.18 23.20 13.03
C ALA A 322 -26.37 23.36 11.72
N LYS A 323 -25.07 23.70 11.83
CA LYS A 323 -24.19 23.85 10.66
C LYS A 323 -23.86 22.51 10.00
N LEU A 324 -23.65 21.47 10.81
CA LEU A 324 -23.41 20.10 10.33
C LEU A 324 -24.58 19.65 9.46
N MET A 325 -25.81 19.75 9.97
CA MET A 325 -27.00 19.30 9.25
C MET A 325 -27.29 20.14 8.00
N GLU A 326 -27.01 21.45 8.03
CA GLU A 326 -27.14 22.30 6.84
C GLU A 326 -26.26 21.79 5.68
N ARG A 327 -25.04 21.33 5.98
CA ARG A 327 -24.12 20.81 4.97
C ARG A 327 -24.39 19.34 4.65
N ALA A 328 -24.63 18.51 5.66
CA ALA A 328 -24.84 17.06 5.54
C ALA A 328 -26.02 16.70 4.63
N MET A 329 -27.07 17.54 4.58
CA MET A 329 -28.22 17.34 3.69
C MET A 329 -27.91 17.64 2.21
N LYS A 330 -26.78 18.29 1.90
CA LYS A 330 -26.38 18.71 0.56
C LYS A 330 -25.20 17.90 0.00
N THR A 331 -24.62 17.00 0.80
CA THR A 331 -23.48 16.15 0.41
C THR A 331 -23.92 14.74 0.02
N ASP A 332 -23.10 14.05 -0.77
CA ASP A 332 -23.39 12.69 -1.24
C ASP A 332 -23.23 11.64 -0.12
N LEU A 333 -22.33 11.91 0.81
CA LEU A 333 -21.94 11.00 1.89
C LEU A 333 -21.70 11.79 3.18
N VAL A 334 -22.24 11.28 4.28
CA VAL A 334 -21.90 11.71 5.64
C VAL A 334 -21.11 10.60 6.33
N VAL A 335 -19.91 10.93 6.80
CA VAL A 335 -19.01 10.02 7.53
C VAL A 335 -18.96 10.43 8.99
N ALA A 336 -19.38 9.54 9.88
CA ALA A 336 -19.23 9.69 11.33
C ALA A 336 -18.09 8.80 11.84
N ALA A 337 -16.94 9.41 12.14
CA ALA A 337 -15.81 8.76 12.79
C ALA A 337 -15.92 9.00 14.30
N ASP A 338 -16.70 8.16 14.98
CA ASP A 338 -17.12 8.35 16.37
C ASP A 338 -16.21 7.56 17.31
N PHE A 339 -15.19 8.23 17.86
CA PHE A 339 -14.25 7.62 18.79
C PHE A 339 -14.79 7.62 20.23
N GLY A 340 -15.96 8.22 20.46
CA GLY A 340 -16.66 8.27 21.74
C GLY A 340 -16.01 9.22 22.74
N HIS A 341 -15.55 10.39 22.28
CA HIS A 341 -14.94 11.42 23.13
C HIS A 341 -15.73 12.74 23.18
N GLY A 342 -16.97 12.74 22.70
CA GLY A 342 -17.92 13.83 22.93
C GLY A 342 -18.11 14.81 21.78
N ALA A 343 -17.38 14.69 20.67
CA ALA A 343 -17.62 15.53 19.48
C ALA A 343 -18.97 15.21 18.81
N ILE A 344 -19.42 13.95 18.88
CA ILE A 344 -20.74 13.52 18.42
C ILE A 344 -21.62 13.26 19.63
N SER A 345 -22.43 14.25 19.99
CA SER A 345 -23.39 14.14 21.09
C SER A 345 -24.54 13.16 20.77
N PRO A 346 -25.28 12.66 21.78
CA PRO A 346 -26.47 11.83 21.55
C PRO A 346 -27.49 12.50 20.61
N LEU A 347 -27.74 13.80 20.78
CA LEU A 347 -28.62 14.58 19.90
C LEU A 347 -28.06 14.67 18.47
N CYS A 348 -26.73 14.76 18.32
CA CYS A 348 -26.11 14.71 17.00
C CYS A 348 -26.37 13.38 16.30
N ARG A 349 -26.28 12.25 17.02
CA ARG A 349 -26.60 10.92 16.46
C ARG A 349 -28.07 10.83 16.01
N GLU A 350 -29.00 11.37 16.79
CA GLU A 350 -30.43 11.43 16.45
C GLU A 350 -30.74 12.31 15.22
N GLU A 351 -29.91 13.30 14.92
CA GLU A 351 -30.05 14.12 13.73
C GLU A 351 -29.38 13.48 12.51
N LEU A 352 -28.19 12.89 12.69
CA LEU A 352 -27.40 12.27 11.62
C LEU A 352 -28.15 11.14 10.91
N VAL A 353 -29.04 10.41 11.59
CA VAL A 353 -29.84 9.34 10.96
C VAL A 353 -30.75 9.83 9.82
N LYS A 354 -31.02 11.15 9.75
CA LYS A 354 -31.90 11.78 8.75
C LYS A 354 -31.18 12.07 7.43
N VAL A 355 -29.86 11.97 7.37
CA VAL A 355 -29.07 12.27 6.16
C VAL A 355 -29.26 11.18 5.10
N PRO A 356 -29.08 11.50 3.80
CA PRO A 356 -29.32 10.55 2.71
C PRO A 356 -28.48 9.29 2.77
N PHE A 357 -27.19 9.41 3.11
CA PHE A 357 -26.28 8.29 3.27
C PHE A 357 -25.34 8.52 4.45
N LEU A 358 -25.45 7.67 5.48
CA LEU A 358 -24.66 7.72 6.70
C LEU A 358 -23.72 6.51 6.81
N ALA A 359 -22.42 6.78 6.76
CA ALA A 359 -21.37 5.82 7.06
C ALA A 359 -20.84 6.04 8.48
N VAL A 360 -20.81 4.99 9.31
CA VAL A 360 -20.39 5.10 10.72
C VAL A 360 -19.26 4.12 11.03
N ASN A 361 -18.24 4.62 11.73
CA ASN A 361 -17.27 3.82 12.44
C ASN A 361 -17.29 4.26 13.91
N THR A 362 -17.72 3.36 14.81
CA THR A 362 -17.61 3.57 16.25
C THR A 362 -16.42 2.81 16.79
N GLN A 363 -15.51 3.48 17.48
CA GLN A 363 -14.33 2.83 18.04
C GLN A 363 -14.40 2.64 19.56
N ALA A 364 -13.95 1.47 20.01
CA ALA A 364 -13.79 1.18 21.43
C ALA A 364 -12.33 1.41 21.86
N ASN A 365 -12.10 2.48 22.62
CA ASN A 365 -10.81 2.90 23.13
C ASN A 365 -10.63 2.52 24.62
N ALA A 366 -9.42 2.63 25.15
CA ALA A 366 -9.15 2.34 26.57
C ALA A 366 -10.03 3.17 27.52
N GLY A 367 -10.33 4.43 27.16
CA GLY A 367 -11.15 5.35 27.96
C GLY A 367 -12.66 5.08 27.93
N ASN A 368 -13.19 4.37 26.94
CA ASN A 368 -14.65 4.18 26.78
C ASN A 368 -15.08 2.74 26.46
N ARG A 369 -14.17 1.78 26.64
CA ARG A 369 -14.40 0.37 26.31
C ARG A 369 -15.65 -0.16 27.03
N GLY A 370 -16.64 -0.57 26.25
CA GLY A 370 -17.91 -1.12 26.74
C GLY A 370 -19.03 -0.09 26.95
N PHE A 371 -18.76 1.20 26.76
CA PHE A 371 -19.72 2.29 26.91
C PHE A 371 -20.08 2.97 25.58
N HIS A 372 -19.27 2.77 24.55
CA HIS A 372 -19.50 3.32 23.21
C HIS A 372 -19.51 2.20 22.16
N THR A 373 -20.63 2.03 21.46
CA THR A 373 -20.81 1.01 20.41
C THR A 373 -21.70 1.53 19.28
N ILE A 374 -21.74 0.80 18.17
CA ILE A 374 -22.56 1.14 17.00
C ILE A 374 -24.05 1.24 17.34
N SER A 375 -24.52 0.48 18.34
CA SER A 375 -25.91 0.54 18.85
C SER A 375 -26.32 1.89 19.43
N SER A 376 -25.39 2.83 19.60
CA SER A 376 -25.70 4.21 19.97
C SER A 376 -26.36 5.02 18.84
N TYR A 377 -26.38 4.49 17.62
CA TYR A 377 -27.05 5.07 16.46
C TYR A 377 -28.40 4.38 16.21
N GLY A 378 -29.38 5.12 15.68
CA GLY A 378 -30.69 4.56 15.32
C GLY A 378 -30.69 3.79 13.98
N ARG A 379 -29.91 4.27 13.00
CA ARG A 379 -29.65 3.59 11.73
C ARG A 379 -28.31 4.02 11.15
N CYS A 380 -27.77 3.20 10.26
CA CYS A 380 -26.62 3.53 9.42
C CYS A 380 -26.84 2.93 8.03
N ASP A 381 -26.31 3.52 6.96
CA ASP A 381 -26.32 2.89 5.63
C ASP A 381 -25.10 2.00 5.41
N PHE A 382 -23.95 2.45 5.89
CA PHE A 382 -22.70 1.70 5.92
C PHE A 382 -22.10 1.69 7.33
N ILE A 383 -21.62 0.53 7.76
CA ILE A 383 -20.95 0.37 9.05
C ILE A 383 -19.59 -0.24 8.80
N SER A 384 -18.53 0.32 9.39
CA SER A 384 -17.22 -0.31 9.47
C SER A 384 -16.85 -0.51 10.93
N LEU A 385 -16.54 -1.74 11.35
CA LEU A 385 -16.14 -2.06 12.72
C LEU A 385 -14.93 -3.00 12.71
N ALA A 386 -14.12 -2.95 13.75
CA ALA A 386 -13.20 -4.04 14.05
C ALA A 386 -13.94 -5.23 14.68
N GLU A 387 -13.46 -6.46 14.46
CA GLU A 387 -14.06 -7.66 15.07
C GLU A 387 -14.25 -7.53 16.60
N PRO A 388 -13.29 -6.97 17.38
CA PRO A 388 -13.52 -6.72 18.81
C PRO A 388 -14.68 -5.76 19.11
N GLU A 389 -14.91 -4.74 18.28
CA GLU A 389 -16.01 -3.77 18.45
C GLU A 389 -17.36 -4.41 18.12
N LEU A 390 -17.42 -5.20 17.05
CA LEU A 390 -18.59 -6.01 16.72
C LEU A 390 -18.98 -6.92 17.90
N ARG A 391 -17.99 -7.60 18.49
CA ARG A 391 -18.20 -8.51 19.64
C ARG A 391 -18.59 -7.78 20.91
N LEU A 392 -18.05 -6.58 21.13
CA LEU A 392 -18.44 -5.74 22.27
C LEU A 392 -19.90 -5.31 22.14
N ASP A 393 -20.30 -4.89 20.93
CA ASP A 393 -21.65 -4.46 20.64
C ASP A 393 -22.68 -5.59 20.77
N THR A 394 -22.39 -6.78 20.25
CA THR A 394 -23.27 -7.95 20.36
C THR A 394 -23.17 -8.66 21.71
N ARG A 395 -22.18 -8.29 22.53
CA ARG A 395 -21.83 -8.97 23.79
C ARG A 395 -21.54 -10.47 23.60
N ASP A 396 -20.96 -10.83 22.45
CA ASP A 396 -20.71 -12.22 22.05
C ASP A 396 -19.23 -12.48 21.70
N LYS A 397 -18.60 -13.40 22.44
CA LYS A 397 -17.20 -13.79 22.24
C LYS A 397 -17.00 -15.04 21.38
N GLN A 398 -18.02 -15.87 21.21
CA GLN A 398 -17.87 -17.24 20.68
C GLN A 398 -18.38 -17.36 19.25
N THR A 399 -19.48 -16.68 18.93
CA THR A 399 -20.13 -16.79 17.63
C THR A 399 -19.20 -16.28 16.51
N GLY A 400 -19.30 -16.90 15.33
CA GLY A 400 -18.53 -16.53 14.15
C GLY A 400 -18.86 -15.11 13.66
N VAL A 401 -17.94 -14.48 12.94
CA VAL A 401 -18.10 -13.08 12.49
C VAL A 401 -19.32 -12.90 11.58
N ILE A 402 -19.63 -13.88 10.73
CA ILE A 402 -20.73 -13.82 9.74
C ILE A 402 -22.10 -13.60 10.42
N PRO A 403 -22.58 -14.50 11.31
CA PRO A 403 -23.88 -14.29 11.98
C PRO A 403 -23.93 -13.06 12.88
N LEU A 404 -22.81 -12.66 13.51
CA LEU A 404 -22.74 -11.41 14.27
C LEU A 404 -22.89 -10.18 13.37
N THR A 405 -22.27 -10.22 12.19
CA THR A 405 -22.38 -9.14 11.18
C THR A 405 -23.82 -9.01 10.71
N ASP A 406 -24.50 -10.12 10.42
CA ASP A 406 -25.89 -10.10 9.97
C ASP A 406 -26.85 -9.58 11.04
N MET A 407 -26.61 -9.94 12.30
CA MET A 407 -27.36 -9.43 13.45
C MET A 407 -27.24 -7.90 13.55
N VAL A 408 -26.01 -7.37 13.50
CA VAL A 408 -25.77 -5.92 13.56
C VAL A 408 -26.34 -5.22 12.32
N ARG A 409 -26.11 -5.76 11.12
CA ARG A 409 -26.65 -5.22 9.86
C ARG A 409 -28.17 -5.08 9.93
N THR A 410 -28.86 -6.15 10.34
CA THR A 410 -30.33 -6.18 10.45
C THR A 410 -30.83 -5.19 11.50
N ARG A 411 -30.23 -5.19 12.70
CA ARG A 411 -30.64 -4.30 13.80
C ARG A 411 -30.44 -2.82 13.45
N MET A 412 -29.36 -2.49 12.75
CA MET A 412 -29.03 -1.10 12.39
C MET A 412 -29.67 -0.66 11.05
N GLY A 413 -30.38 -1.55 10.36
CA GLY A 413 -30.94 -1.27 9.04
C GLY A 413 -29.90 -0.96 7.96
N ALA A 414 -28.68 -1.51 8.10
CA ALA A 414 -27.56 -1.18 7.23
C ALA A 414 -27.64 -1.87 5.87
N SER A 415 -27.36 -1.10 4.82
CA SER A 415 -27.26 -1.62 3.45
C SER A 415 -26.02 -2.50 3.29
N MET A 416 -24.94 -2.18 4.01
CA MET A 416 -23.70 -2.93 4.01
C MET A 416 -22.93 -2.75 5.33
N VAL A 417 -22.31 -3.83 5.82
CA VAL A 417 -21.44 -3.82 7.00
C VAL A 417 -20.10 -4.43 6.65
N ALA A 418 -19.01 -3.73 6.98
CA ALA A 418 -17.64 -4.18 6.89
C ALA A 418 -17.07 -4.45 8.28
N VAL A 419 -16.43 -5.61 8.45
CA VAL A 419 -15.77 -6.01 9.69
C VAL A 419 -14.31 -6.28 9.41
N THR A 420 -13.42 -5.45 9.96
CA THR A 420 -11.97 -5.64 9.86
C THR A 420 -11.48 -6.64 10.90
N ARG A 421 -10.53 -7.50 10.50
CA ARG A 421 -10.07 -8.67 11.27
C ARG A 421 -8.54 -8.72 11.37
N GLY A 422 -7.90 -7.56 11.34
CA GLY A 422 -6.45 -7.42 11.38
C GLY A 422 -5.75 -8.24 10.30
N LYS A 423 -4.86 -9.15 10.69
CA LYS A 423 -4.11 -10.01 9.75
C LYS A 423 -5.01 -10.94 8.91
N LYS A 424 -6.26 -11.17 9.33
CA LYS A 424 -7.23 -12.00 8.59
C LYS A 424 -7.99 -11.21 7.51
N GLY A 425 -7.65 -9.94 7.29
CA GLY A 425 -8.31 -9.08 6.31
C GLY A 425 -9.64 -8.54 6.80
N SER A 426 -10.68 -8.68 6.00
CA SER A 426 -12.02 -8.14 6.28
C SER A 426 -13.13 -9.06 5.80
N TYR A 427 -14.32 -8.88 6.39
CA TYR A 427 -15.57 -9.47 5.94
C TYR A 427 -16.55 -8.35 5.61
N VAL A 428 -17.17 -8.38 4.43
CA VAL A 428 -18.18 -7.39 4.02
C VAL A 428 -19.46 -8.11 3.66
N GLN A 429 -20.59 -7.65 4.21
CA GLN A 429 -21.92 -8.21 3.97
C GLN A 429 -22.90 -7.14 3.53
N THR A 430 -23.74 -7.45 2.54
CA THR A 430 -24.81 -6.58 2.03
C THR A 430 -26.21 -6.99 2.53
N VAL A 431 -27.19 -6.11 2.32
CA VAL A 431 -28.58 -6.25 2.77
C VAL A 431 -29.29 -7.50 2.24
N ASP A 432 -28.90 -7.99 1.07
CA ASP A 432 -29.39 -9.22 0.43
C ASP A 432 -28.75 -10.50 0.99
N GLY A 433 -27.87 -10.37 2.00
CA GLY A 433 -27.18 -11.48 2.65
C GLY A 433 -25.90 -11.93 1.95
N LEU A 434 -25.53 -11.33 0.81
CA LEU A 434 -24.26 -11.63 0.14
C LEU A 434 -23.10 -11.17 1.02
N GLY A 435 -22.20 -12.10 1.35
CA GLY A 435 -21.03 -11.84 2.20
C GLY A 435 -19.75 -12.31 1.54
N VAL A 436 -18.68 -11.52 1.67
CA VAL A 436 -17.36 -11.81 1.08
C VAL A 436 -16.27 -11.66 2.12
N LEU A 437 -15.38 -12.65 2.20
CA LEU A 437 -14.13 -12.59 2.94
C LEU A 437 -13.01 -12.18 1.99
N VAL A 438 -12.23 -11.18 2.38
CA VAL A 438 -11.05 -10.73 1.64
C VAL A 438 -9.85 -10.73 2.58
N PRO A 439 -8.73 -11.38 2.22
CA PRO A 439 -7.56 -11.46 3.08
C PRO A 439 -6.82 -10.12 3.17
N ALA A 440 -5.94 -9.99 4.17
CA ALA A 440 -5.09 -8.80 4.30
C ALA A 440 -3.93 -8.86 3.30
N PHE A 441 -3.59 -7.69 2.71
CA PHE A 441 -2.50 -7.55 1.74
C PHE A 441 -1.22 -6.95 2.32
N ALA A 442 -1.10 -6.86 3.65
CA ALA A 442 0.09 -6.34 4.31
C ALA A 442 1.10 -7.47 4.58
N SER A 443 2.30 -7.37 3.97
CA SER A 443 3.41 -8.30 4.22
C SER A 443 4.30 -7.88 5.39
N LYS A 444 4.45 -6.56 5.62
CA LYS A 444 5.19 -5.99 6.74
C LYS A 444 4.34 -4.90 7.41
N VAL A 445 4.30 -4.92 8.74
CA VAL A 445 3.55 -3.97 9.56
C VAL A 445 4.55 -3.09 10.29
N VAL A 446 4.49 -1.77 10.05
CA VAL A 446 5.30 -0.76 10.75
C VAL A 446 4.51 -0.21 11.93
N ASP A 447 3.30 0.29 11.68
CA ASP A 447 2.33 0.69 12.70
C ASP A 447 0.94 0.20 12.31
N LYS A 448 0.06 -0.08 13.27
CA LYS A 448 -1.34 -0.45 13.02
C LYS A 448 -2.31 0.71 13.24
N ILE A 449 -1.83 1.80 13.85
CA ILE A 449 -2.66 2.98 14.13
C ILE A 449 -3.13 3.59 12.80
N GLY A 450 -4.40 3.99 12.73
CA GLY A 450 -4.98 4.63 11.54
C GLY A 450 -5.35 3.67 10.41
N SER A 451 -4.94 2.40 10.42
CA SER A 451 -5.27 1.48 9.32
C SER A 451 -6.77 1.19 9.21
N GLY A 452 -7.48 1.19 10.33
CA GLY A 452 -8.95 1.08 10.38
C GLY A 452 -9.63 2.33 9.83
N ASP A 453 -9.10 3.52 10.14
CA ASP A 453 -9.60 4.81 9.66
C ASP A 453 -9.41 4.95 8.14
N ALA A 454 -8.25 4.52 7.64
CA ALA A 454 -7.95 4.47 6.22
C ALA A 454 -8.85 3.48 5.47
N PHE A 455 -9.02 2.26 6.01
CA PHE A 455 -9.97 1.27 5.49
C PHE A 455 -11.38 1.86 5.41
N PHE A 456 -11.86 2.44 6.53
CA PHE A 456 -13.20 2.98 6.65
C PHE A 456 -13.46 4.10 5.63
N SER A 457 -12.49 5.01 5.47
CA SER A 457 -12.58 6.14 4.55
C SER A 457 -12.90 5.69 3.12
N VAL A 458 -12.13 4.75 2.59
CA VAL A 458 -12.30 4.31 1.19
C VAL A 458 -13.46 3.34 1.04
N ALA A 459 -13.68 2.46 2.02
CA ALA A 459 -14.81 1.56 2.01
C ALA A 459 -16.15 2.30 2.06
N ALA A 460 -16.25 3.41 2.81
CA ALA A 460 -17.45 4.25 2.88
C ALA A 460 -17.75 4.91 1.52
N LEU A 461 -16.74 5.44 0.83
CA LEU A 461 -16.90 5.99 -0.53
C LEU A 461 -17.38 4.91 -1.51
N ALA A 462 -16.77 3.73 -1.45
CA ALA A 462 -17.11 2.61 -2.32
C ALA A 462 -18.55 2.13 -2.06
N ALA A 463 -18.96 2.03 -0.80
CA ALA A 463 -20.31 1.67 -0.41
C ALA A 463 -21.35 2.71 -0.85
N CYS A 464 -21.05 4.01 -0.72
CA CYS A 464 -21.90 5.11 -1.20
C CYS A 464 -22.14 5.01 -2.72
N LEU A 465 -21.10 4.65 -3.49
CA LEU A 465 -21.18 4.39 -4.93
C LEU A 465 -21.85 3.06 -5.31
N LYS A 466 -22.33 2.30 -4.31
CA LYS A 466 -23.00 0.99 -4.45
C LYS A 466 -22.16 -0.03 -5.23
N VAL A 467 -20.84 -0.02 -5.04
CA VAL A 467 -19.97 -1.01 -5.67
C VAL A 467 -20.15 -2.38 -5.00
N ARG A 468 -19.75 -3.45 -5.70
CA ARG A 468 -19.89 -4.83 -5.21
C ARG A 468 -19.14 -5.01 -3.88
N PRO A 469 -19.64 -5.83 -2.93
CA PRO A 469 -19.03 -5.99 -1.60
C PRO A 469 -17.58 -6.47 -1.66
N GLU A 470 -17.23 -7.32 -2.62
CA GLU A 470 -15.85 -7.77 -2.85
C GLU A 470 -14.90 -6.61 -3.19
N LEU A 471 -15.36 -5.64 -3.99
CA LEU A 471 -14.59 -4.46 -4.36
C LEU A 471 -14.46 -3.47 -3.19
N VAL A 472 -15.52 -3.31 -2.37
CA VAL A 472 -15.47 -2.54 -1.12
C VAL A 472 -14.40 -3.13 -0.18
N ALA A 473 -14.46 -4.44 0.05
CA ALA A 473 -13.52 -5.15 0.90
C ALA A 473 -12.08 -5.10 0.37
N PHE A 474 -11.90 -5.29 -0.94
CA PHE A 474 -10.60 -5.23 -1.61
C PHE A 474 -9.96 -3.85 -1.49
N LEU A 475 -10.67 -2.78 -1.87
CA LEU A 475 -10.17 -1.40 -1.77
C LEU A 475 -9.85 -1.01 -0.33
N GLY A 476 -10.74 -1.36 0.61
CA GLY A 476 -10.49 -1.14 2.04
C GLY A 476 -9.22 -1.85 2.50
N ASN A 477 -9.02 -3.13 2.14
CA ASN A 477 -7.83 -3.89 2.54
C ASN A 477 -6.54 -3.38 1.87
N VAL A 478 -6.60 -2.89 0.63
CA VAL A 478 -5.47 -2.25 -0.05
C VAL A 478 -5.03 -1.01 0.71
N VAL A 479 -5.98 -0.14 1.04
CA VAL A 479 -5.70 1.12 1.75
C VAL A 479 -5.22 0.84 3.17
N GLY A 480 -5.84 -0.11 3.86
CA GLY A 480 -5.36 -0.59 5.16
C GLY A 480 -3.94 -1.16 5.10
N ALA A 481 -3.60 -1.90 4.03
CA ALA A 481 -2.26 -2.45 3.84
C ALA A 481 -1.19 -1.37 3.58
N ILE A 482 -1.54 -0.29 2.86
CA ILE A 482 -0.66 0.86 2.68
C ILE A 482 -0.49 1.60 4.02
N ALA A 483 -1.61 1.87 4.71
CA ALA A 483 -1.62 2.61 5.97
C ALA A 483 -0.78 1.93 7.06
N VAL A 484 -0.78 0.60 7.17
CA VAL A 484 0.07 -0.08 8.16
C VAL A 484 1.58 0.02 7.90
N GLY A 485 1.98 0.47 6.70
CA GLY A 485 3.36 0.77 6.36
C GLY A 485 3.81 2.18 6.76
N ILE A 486 2.88 3.01 7.25
CA ILE A 486 3.11 4.42 7.62
C ILE A 486 3.12 4.51 9.14
N VAL A 487 4.03 5.32 9.70
CA VAL A 487 4.08 5.57 11.15
C VAL A 487 2.95 6.53 11.52
N GLY A 488 2.07 6.10 12.42
CA GLY A 488 0.89 6.86 12.82
C GLY A 488 0.07 7.34 11.61
N ASN A 489 -0.35 8.60 11.65
CA ASN A 489 -1.11 9.25 10.57
C ASN A 489 -0.23 10.23 9.77
N LYS A 490 1.08 9.96 9.66
CA LYS A 490 2.07 10.88 9.07
C LYS A 490 1.76 11.28 7.63
N MET A 491 1.20 10.36 6.84
CA MET A 491 0.81 10.62 5.46
C MET A 491 -0.54 9.95 5.16
N PRO A 492 -1.49 10.66 4.53
CA PRO A 492 -2.70 10.02 4.05
C PRO A 492 -2.40 9.15 2.83
N VAL A 493 -3.21 8.11 2.64
CA VAL A 493 -3.16 7.25 1.45
C VAL A 493 -3.70 8.02 0.23
N THR A 494 -2.88 8.14 -0.81
CA THR A 494 -3.22 8.85 -2.05
C THR A 494 -3.75 7.91 -3.13
N ARG A 495 -4.44 8.45 -4.14
CA ARG A 495 -4.89 7.69 -5.31
C ARG A 495 -3.73 6.94 -5.99
N ASP A 496 -2.60 7.61 -6.19
CA ASP A 496 -1.44 7.01 -6.85
C ASP A 496 -0.84 5.87 -6.04
N ALA A 497 -0.82 6.00 -4.71
CA ALA A 497 -0.38 4.92 -3.82
C ALA A 497 -1.31 3.70 -3.93
N ILE A 498 -2.63 3.91 -3.96
CA ILE A 498 -3.63 2.86 -4.17
C ILE A 498 -3.38 2.17 -5.52
N MET A 499 -3.31 2.93 -6.61
CA MET A 499 -3.13 2.37 -7.97
C MET A 499 -1.82 1.61 -8.12
N LYS A 500 -0.72 2.12 -7.54
CA LYS A 500 0.56 1.42 -7.52
C LYS A 500 0.47 0.09 -6.75
N HIS A 501 -0.21 0.07 -5.61
CA HIS A 501 -0.39 -1.14 -4.82
C HIS A 501 -1.30 -2.15 -5.53
N VAL A 502 -2.43 -1.71 -6.08
CA VAL A 502 -3.35 -2.54 -6.88
C VAL A 502 -2.62 -3.15 -8.08
N THR A 503 -1.84 -2.35 -8.81
CA THR A 503 -1.04 -2.84 -9.95
C THR A 503 -0.04 -3.91 -9.51
N SER A 504 0.55 -3.77 -8.32
CA SER A 504 1.45 -4.78 -7.77
C SER A 504 0.71 -6.08 -7.37
N LEU A 505 -0.53 -5.98 -6.90
CA LEU A 505 -1.34 -7.15 -6.50
C LEU A 505 -1.95 -7.90 -7.70
N LEU A 506 -2.22 -7.20 -8.80
CA LEU A 506 -2.91 -7.76 -9.97
C LEU A 506 -1.98 -8.16 -11.13
N LYS A 507 -0.68 -7.81 -11.05
CA LYS A 507 0.39 -8.40 -11.89
C LYS A 507 0.70 -9.82 -11.42
#